data_AF-J9FDD5-F1
#
_entry.id   AF-J9FDD5-F1
#
_cell.length_a   1.000
_cell.length_b   1.000
_cell.length_c   1.000
_cell.angle_alpha   90.00
_cell.angle_beta   90.00
_cell.angle_gamma   90.00
#
_symmetry.space_group_name_H-M   'P 1'
#
loop_
_entity.id
_entity.type
_entity.pdbx_description
1 polymer ?
#
loop_
_entity_poly.entity_id
_entity_poly.type
_entity_poly.pdbx_seq_one_letter_code
_entity_poly.pdbx_strand_id
1 'polypeptide(L)'
;GVSLAAARAAASALQIPLYAYLGGTNAKRMPIPMMNILNGGAHADNTLDLQEFMIMPIGACCFCEGLRMCVEIYHELKKLLKEEHLATGVGDEGGFAPDLPNAKEALKLIAKAVERVGYRLKKDIVIALDAAASELYDKDTKKYYFPGEGKMNCQKIARSAEEMIDYYEELATD
;
A
#
# COMPACT_ATOMS: atom_id res chain seq x y z
N GLY A 1 -2.97 -3.00 -27.34
CA GLY A 1 -3.94 -3.97 -26.79
C GLY A 1 -4.44 -4.98 -27.81
N VAL A 2 -3.57 -5.71 -28.52
CA VAL A 2 -3.99 -6.78 -29.45
C VAL A 2 -4.09 -8.12 -28.72
N SER A 3 -3.10 -8.45 -27.88
CA SER A 3 -3.06 -9.72 -27.12
C SER A 3 -4.29 -9.92 -26.23
N LEU A 4 -4.63 -8.94 -25.39
CA LEU A 4 -5.81 -9.02 -24.50
C LEU A 4 -7.14 -9.08 -25.26
N ALA A 5 -7.25 -8.37 -26.39
CA ALA A 5 -8.45 -8.39 -27.21
C ALA A 5 -8.66 -9.77 -27.86
N ALA A 6 -7.59 -10.37 -28.39
CA ALA A 6 -7.63 -11.72 -28.95
C ALA A 6 -8.05 -12.76 -27.89
N ALA A 7 -7.47 -12.71 -26.69
CA ALA A 7 -7.82 -13.64 -25.61
C ALA A 7 -9.30 -13.50 -25.16
N ARG A 8 -9.80 -12.27 -25.04
CA ARG A 8 -11.21 -12.00 -24.69
C ARG A 8 -12.17 -12.48 -25.77
N ALA A 9 -11.82 -12.25 -27.04
CA ALA A 9 -12.63 -12.73 -28.17
C ALA A 9 -12.71 -14.26 -28.19
N ALA A 10 -11.59 -14.96 -27.98
CA ALA A 10 -11.55 -16.41 -27.92
C ALA A 10 -12.35 -16.99 -26.73
N ALA A 11 -12.23 -16.41 -25.53
CA ALA A 11 -13.03 -16.82 -24.37
C ALA A 11 -14.54 -16.66 -24.63
N SER A 12 -14.94 -15.54 -25.25
CA SER A 12 -16.32 -15.27 -25.63
C SER A 12 -16.84 -16.26 -26.68
N ALA A 13 -16.05 -16.56 -27.71
CA ALA A 13 -16.40 -17.54 -28.74
C ALA A 13 -16.61 -18.95 -28.17
N LEU A 14 -15.84 -19.32 -27.15
CA LEU A 14 -15.96 -20.59 -26.42
C LEU A 14 -17.04 -20.56 -25.32
N GLN A 15 -17.68 -19.41 -25.09
CA GLN A 15 -18.68 -19.20 -24.02
C GLN A 15 -18.19 -19.56 -22.62
N ILE A 16 -16.90 -19.35 -22.35
CA ILE A 16 -16.30 -19.58 -21.03
C ILE A 16 -15.80 -18.26 -20.43
N PRO A 17 -15.76 -18.13 -19.09
CA PRO A 17 -15.16 -16.97 -18.45
C PRO A 17 -13.69 -16.79 -18.83
N LEU A 18 -13.23 -15.54 -18.93
CA LEU A 18 -11.84 -15.23 -19.31
C LEU A 18 -10.80 -15.90 -18.41
N TYR A 19 -11.05 -15.97 -17.09
CA TYR A 19 -10.13 -16.62 -16.15
C TYR A 19 -9.99 -18.12 -16.42
N ALA A 20 -11.06 -18.78 -16.88
CA ALA A 20 -11.05 -20.21 -17.22
C ALA A 20 -10.36 -20.43 -18.59
N TYR A 21 -10.54 -19.51 -19.54
CA TYR A 21 -9.81 -19.53 -20.81
C TYR A 21 -8.29 -19.41 -20.60
N LEU A 22 -7.85 -18.54 -19.69
CA LEU A 22 -6.43 -18.30 -19.43
C LEU A 22 -5.80 -19.35 -18.50
N GLY A 23 -6.50 -19.74 -17.43
CA GLY A 23 -5.97 -20.58 -16.36
C GLY A 23 -6.46 -22.03 -16.36
N GLY A 24 -7.30 -22.41 -17.32
CA GLY A 24 -7.88 -23.75 -17.42
C GLY A 24 -8.91 -24.06 -16.33
N THR A 25 -9.22 -25.34 -16.17
CA THR A 25 -10.32 -25.82 -15.31
C THR A 25 -10.09 -25.65 -13.81
N ASN A 26 -8.84 -25.40 -13.38
CA ASN A 26 -8.49 -25.29 -11.97
C ASN A 26 -8.27 -23.83 -11.51
N ALA A 27 -8.58 -22.84 -12.36
CA ALA A 27 -8.53 -21.42 -12.03
C ALA A 27 -9.68 -21.01 -11.09
N LYS A 28 -9.52 -21.33 -9.80
CA LYS A 28 -10.57 -21.19 -8.77
C LYS A 28 -10.11 -20.49 -7.48
N ARG A 29 -8.86 -20.04 -7.42
CA ARG A 29 -8.30 -19.33 -6.27
C ARG A 29 -8.49 -17.83 -6.46
N MET A 30 -9.14 -17.19 -5.50
CA MET A 30 -9.21 -15.73 -5.45
C MET A 30 -7.93 -15.17 -4.82
N PRO A 31 -7.45 -14.00 -5.28
CA PRO A 31 -6.31 -13.33 -4.66
C PRO A 31 -6.70 -12.72 -3.31
N ILE A 32 -5.73 -12.60 -2.41
CA ILE A 32 -5.84 -11.68 -1.27
C ILE A 32 -5.54 -10.28 -1.81
N PRO A 33 -6.46 -9.31 -1.68
CA PRO A 33 -6.22 -7.97 -2.19
C PRO A 33 -5.12 -7.30 -1.37
N MET A 34 -4.20 -6.62 -2.07
CA MET A 34 -3.26 -5.69 -1.49
C MET A 34 -3.79 -4.29 -1.85
N MET A 35 -4.52 -3.67 -0.92
CA MET A 35 -5.28 -2.45 -1.21
C MET A 35 -4.50 -1.24 -0.73
N ASN A 36 -4.15 -0.34 -1.65
CA ASN A 36 -3.53 0.93 -1.34
C ASN A 36 -4.47 1.83 -0.53
N ILE A 37 -3.93 2.46 0.52
CA ILE A 37 -4.69 3.33 1.43
C ILE A 37 -3.95 4.63 1.79
N LEU A 38 -2.62 4.66 1.73
CA LEU A 38 -1.82 5.88 1.87
C LEU A 38 -0.73 5.94 0.80
N ASN A 39 -0.50 7.14 0.27
CA ASN A 39 0.49 7.45 -0.76
C ASN A 39 1.59 8.36 -0.21
N GLY A 40 2.80 8.19 -0.73
CA GLY A 40 3.94 9.08 -0.56
C GLY A 40 4.83 9.04 -1.80
N GLY A 41 6.11 9.37 -1.62
CA GLY A 41 7.13 9.34 -2.65
C GLY A 41 6.75 10.19 -3.87
N ALA A 42 7.10 9.71 -5.07
CA ALA A 42 6.83 10.43 -6.32
C ALA A 42 5.34 10.59 -6.66
N HIS A 43 4.46 9.84 -5.99
CA HIS A 43 3.01 9.81 -6.25
C HIS A 43 2.23 10.84 -5.41
N ALA A 44 2.90 11.55 -4.50
CA ALA A 44 2.25 12.54 -3.65
C ALA A 44 3.18 13.72 -3.34
N ASP A 45 2.65 14.93 -3.40
CA ASP A 45 3.34 16.14 -2.89
C ASP A 45 3.15 16.25 -1.37
N ASN A 46 3.71 15.28 -0.63
CA ASN A 46 3.66 15.22 0.83
C ASN A 46 5.02 14.87 1.45
N THR A 47 5.06 14.67 2.77
CA THR A 47 6.31 14.40 3.51
C THR A 47 6.65 12.92 3.68
N LEU A 48 5.89 12.00 3.10
CA LEU A 48 6.21 10.57 3.15
C LEU A 48 7.13 10.19 1.99
N ASP A 49 8.25 9.54 2.28
CA ASP A 49 9.21 9.13 1.26
C ASP A 49 8.89 7.77 0.61
N LEU A 50 8.24 6.85 1.34
CA LEU A 50 7.79 5.57 0.77
C LEU A 50 6.52 5.78 -0.06
N GLN A 51 6.42 5.07 -1.19
CA GLN A 51 5.44 5.38 -2.22
C GLN A 51 4.03 4.91 -1.88
N GLU A 52 3.86 3.67 -1.41
CA GLU A 52 2.54 3.12 -1.11
C GLU A 52 2.53 2.33 0.20
N PHE A 53 1.46 2.53 0.98
CA PHE A 53 1.15 1.74 2.16
C PHE A 53 -0.20 1.06 1.93
N MET A 54 -0.18 -0.27 1.99
CA MET A 54 -1.29 -1.11 1.62
C MET A 54 -1.75 -1.99 2.77
N ILE A 55 -3.04 -2.33 2.81
CA ILE A 55 -3.58 -3.33 3.73
C ILE A 55 -3.96 -4.61 2.98
N MET A 56 -3.74 -5.75 3.65
CA MET A 56 -4.04 -7.07 3.13
C MET A 56 -4.91 -7.85 4.14
N PRO A 57 -6.15 -8.25 3.77
CA PRO A 57 -7.07 -8.91 4.66
C PRO A 57 -6.85 -10.43 4.70
N ILE A 58 -5.73 -10.85 5.30
CA ILE A 58 -5.30 -12.25 5.32
C ILE A 58 -6.22 -13.18 6.14
N GLY A 59 -7.02 -12.63 7.07
CA GLY A 59 -7.95 -13.39 7.89
C GLY A 59 -9.35 -13.58 7.27
N ALA A 60 -9.60 -13.02 6.09
CA ALA A 60 -10.90 -13.11 5.43
C ALA A 60 -11.22 -14.53 4.93
N CYS A 61 -12.47 -14.98 5.09
CA CYS A 61 -12.89 -16.30 4.62
C CYS A 61 -13.11 -16.36 3.09
N CYS A 62 -13.26 -15.22 2.44
CA CYS A 62 -13.41 -15.10 0.99
C CYS A 62 -13.05 -13.67 0.52
N PHE A 63 -12.94 -13.49 -0.81
CA PHE A 63 -12.63 -12.19 -1.40
C PHE A 63 -13.63 -11.09 -1.03
N CYS A 64 -14.93 -11.40 -0.99
CA CYS A 64 -15.97 -10.43 -0.65
C CYS A 64 -15.80 -9.89 0.77
N GLU A 65 -15.52 -10.76 1.74
CA GLU A 65 -15.23 -10.35 3.11
C GLU A 65 -13.92 -9.55 3.18
N GLY A 66 -12.88 -9.97 2.45
CA GLY A 66 -11.62 -9.23 2.40
C GLY A 66 -11.81 -7.81 1.86
N LEU A 67 -12.59 -7.65 0.79
CA LEU A 67 -12.92 -6.34 0.24
C LEU A 67 -13.71 -5.49 1.25
N ARG A 68 -14.70 -6.07 1.95
CA ARG A 68 -15.47 -5.38 3.00
C ARG A 68 -14.55 -4.88 4.12
N MET A 69 -13.66 -5.73 4.63
CA MET A 69 -12.69 -5.37 5.66
C MET A 69 -11.84 -4.16 5.23
N CYS A 70 -11.30 -4.19 4.01
CA CYS A 70 -10.49 -3.10 3.50
C CYS A 70 -11.28 -1.78 3.38
N VAL A 71 -12.53 -1.83 2.90
CA VAL A 71 -13.39 -0.64 2.75
C VAL A 71 -13.72 -0.02 4.11
N GLU A 72 -14.01 -0.82 5.13
CA GLU A 72 -14.27 -0.33 6.48
C GLU A 72 -13.04 0.38 7.06
N ILE A 73 -11.85 -0.21 6.89
CA ILE A 73 -10.58 0.38 7.33
C ILE A 73 -10.29 1.69 6.58
N TYR A 74 -10.52 1.73 5.26
CA TYR A 74 -10.33 2.94 4.46
C TYR A 74 -11.22 4.10 4.93
N HIS A 75 -12.51 3.82 5.20
CA HIS A 75 -13.41 4.84 5.71
C HIS A 75 -13.07 5.29 7.13
N GLU A 76 -12.57 4.39 7.99
CA GLU A 76 -12.14 4.74 9.33
C GLU A 76 -10.85 5.57 9.32
N LEU A 77 -9.89 5.21 8.47
CA LEU A 77 -8.68 5.99 8.23
C LEU A 77 -9.02 7.42 7.78
N LYS A 78 -10.00 7.58 6.89
CA LYS A 78 -10.49 8.91 6.47
C LYS A 78 -11.01 9.74 7.65
N LYS A 79 -11.67 9.11 8.64
CA LYS A 79 -12.15 9.82 9.84
C LYS A 79 -10.98 10.23 10.72
N LEU A 80 -10.04 9.32 10.97
CA LEU A 80 -8.83 9.59 11.75
C LEU A 80 -8.02 10.75 11.18
N LEU A 81 -7.82 10.77 9.85
CA LEU A 81 -7.14 11.88 9.19
C LEU A 81 -7.84 13.23 9.45
N LYS A 82 -9.18 13.27 9.39
CA LYS A 82 -9.92 14.50 9.70
C LYS A 82 -9.85 14.90 11.17
N GLU A 83 -9.90 13.93 12.08
CA GLU A 83 -9.76 14.16 13.52
C GLU A 83 -8.37 14.73 13.86
N GLU A 84 -7.34 14.31 13.14
CA GLU A 84 -5.96 14.79 13.29
C GLU A 84 -5.64 16.02 12.41
N HIS A 85 -6.66 16.63 11.78
CA HIS A 85 -6.54 17.79 10.89
C HIS A 85 -5.59 17.59 9.69
N LEU A 86 -5.44 16.34 9.24
CA LEU A 86 -4.65 15.96 8.08
C LEU A 86 -5.48 15.99 6.79
N ALA A 87 -4.79 16.14 5.66
CA ALA A 87 -5.43 16.16 4.35
C ALA A 87 -6.08 14.80 4.01
N THR A 88 -7.28 14.84 3.44
CA THR A 88 -7.97 13.65 2.91
C THR A 88 -8.11 13.69 1.38
N GLY A 89 -7.21 14.40 0.71
CA GLY A 89 -7.07 14.33 -0.74
C GLY A 89 -6.67 12.92 -1.15
N VAL A 90 -7.13 12.49 -2.33
CA VAL A 90 -6.83 11.15 -2.86
C VAL A 90 -5.88 11.26 -4.05
N GLY A 91 -4.92 10.34 -4.12
CA GLY A 91 -4.04 10.17 -5.28
C GLY A 91 -4.68 9.38 -6.41
N ASP A 92 -3.89 9.05 -7.44
CA ASP A 92 -4.35 8.38 -8.66
C ASP A 92 -4.93 6.97 -8.39
N GLU A 93 -4.39 6.26 -7.39
CA GLU A 93 -4.85 4.93 -6.98
C GLU A 93 -5.95 4.97 -5.90
N GLY A 94 -6.37 6.16 -5.48
CA GLY A 94 -7.43 6.37 -4.48
C GLY A 94 -6.99 6.31 -3.01
N GLY A 95 -5.71 6.09 -2.73
CA GLY A 95 -5.12 6.24 -1.39
C GLY A 95 -5.04 7.70 -0.93
N PHE A 96 -4.96 7.95 0.37
CA PHE A 96 -4.82 9.32 0.90
C PHE A 96 -3.36 9.76 0.91
N ALA A 97 -3.11 11.07 0.77
CA ALA A 97 -1.76 11.64 0.78
C ALA A 97 -1.58 12.71 1.87
N PRO A 98 -1.64 12.37 3.17
CA PRO A 98 -1.43 13.31 4.26
C PRO A 98 0.06 13.64 4.46
N ASP A 99 0.35 14.80 5.04
CA ASP A 99 1.68 15.10 5.58
C ASP A 99 1.88 14.37 6.91
N LEU A 100 2.88 13.50 6.97
CA LEU A 100 3.26 12.72 8.14
C LEU A 100 4.77 12.79 8.41
N PRO A 101 5.23 12.74 9.68
CA PRO A 101 6.65 12.90 10.00
C PRO A 101 7.58 11.86 9.38
N ASN A 102 7.12 10.61 9.26
CA ASN A 102 7.87 9.47 8.75
C ASN A 102 6.94 8.27 8.47
N ALA A 103 7.49 7.21 7.87
CA ALA A 103 6.76 5.98 7.58
C ALA A 103 6.20 5.27 8.82
N LYS A 104 6.87 5.38 9.98
CA LYS A 104 6.43 4.75 11.23
C LYS A 104 5.12 5.36 11.73
N GLU A 105 4.95 6.67 11.61
CA GLU A 105 3.70 7.34 11.94
C GLU A 105 2.57 6.95 10.97
N ALA A 106 2.88 6.75 9.68
CA ALA A 106 1.91 6.20 8.72
C ALA A 106 1.46 4.79 9.11
N LEU A 107 2.39 3.90 9.47
CA LEU A 107 2.09 2.54 9.94
C LEU A 107 1.23 2.56 11.21
N LYS A 108 1.55 3.41 12.19
CA LYS A 108 0.75 3.58 13.41
C LYS A 108 -0.67 4.05 13.12
N LEU A 109 -0.82 5.02 12.21
CA LEU A 109 -2.14 5.53 11.82
C LEU A 109 -2.99 4.43 11.16
N ILE A 110 -2.38 3.63 10.28
CA ILE A 110 -3.05 2.46 9.67
C ILE A 110 -3.43 1.43 10.73
N ALA A 111 -2.51 1.08 11.64
CA ALA A 111 -2.78 0.14 12.72
C ALA A 111 -3.94 0.61 13.60
N LYS A 112 -3.97 1.90 13.96
CA LYS A 112 -5.06 2.53 14.70
C LYS A 112 -6.40 2.44 13.96
N ALA A 113 -6.41 2.63 12.64
CA ALA A 113 -7.61 2.46 11.82
C ALA A 113 -8.11 1.01 11.83
N VAL A 114 -7.21 0.03 11.66
CA VAL A 114 -7.51 -1.40 11.72
C VAL A 114 -8.14 -1.78 13.07
N GLU A 115 -7.54 -1.35 14.17
CA GLU A 115 -7.99 -1.65 15.52
C GLU A 115 -9.33 -0.99 15.86
N ARG A 116 -9.55 0.26 15.40
CA ARG A 116 -10.80 1.00 15.66
C ARG A 116 -12.03 0.38 14.98
N VAL A 117 -11.83 -0.27 13.83
CA VAL A 117 -12.88 -1.07 13.17
C VAL A 117 -13.12 -2.41 13.87
N GLY A 118 -12.17 -2.86 14.70
CA GLY A 118 -12.27 -4.10 15.48
C GLY A 118 -11.54 -5.30 14.89
N TYR A 119 -10.66 -5.09 13.90
CA TYR A 119 -9.80 -6.13 13.33
C TYR A 119 -8.47 -6.23 14.07
N ARG A 120 -7.85 -7.42 14.07
CA ARG A 120 -6.56 -7.65 14.71
C ARG A 120 -5.43 -7.54 13.69
N LEU A 121 -4.48 -6.65 13.95
CA LEU A 121 -3.26 -6.57 13.17
C LEU A 121 -2.46 -7.88 13.26
N LYS A 122 -1.72 -8.22 12.20
CA LYS A 122 -0.92 -9.45 12.04
C LYS A 122 -1.74 -10.77 12.06
N LYS A 123 -3.07 -10.72 12.25
CA LYS A 123 -3.99 -11.88 12.21
C LYS A 123 -5.09 -11.74 11.17
N ASP A 124 -5.84 -10.65 11.22
CA ASP A 124 -6.95 -10.38 10.31
C ASP A 124 -6.47 -9.49 9.14
N ILE A 125 -5.62 -8.50 9.45
CA ILE A 125 -4.98 -7.59 8.50
C ILE A 125 -3.46 -7.60 8.68
N VAL A 126 -2.71 -7.61 7.58
CA VAL A 126 -1.29 -7.24 7.55
C VAL A 126 -1.10 -6.00 6.67
N ILE A 127 0.02 -5.30 6.86
CA ILE A 127 0.40 -4.14 6.07
C ILE A 127 1.47 -4.57 5.06
N ALA A 128 1.39 -4.05 3.84
CA ALA A 128 2.40 -4.18 2.80
C ALA A 128 2.88 -2.80 2.38
N LEU A 129 4.13 -2.72 1.92
CA LEU A 129 4.79 -1.47 1.52
C LEU A 129 5.29 -1.59 0.08
N ASP A 130 5.06 -0.54 -0.71
CA ASP A 130 5.89 -0.26 -1.87
C ASP A 130 6.81 0.93 -1.54
N ALA A 131 8.09 0.63 -1.36
CA ALA A 131 9.07 1.66 -1.07
C ALA A 131 9.48 2.46 -2.32
N ALA A 132 9.30 1.90 -3.52
CA ALA A 132 9.87 2.42 -4.76
C ALA A 132 11.32 2.94 -4.61
N ALA A 133 12.16 2.18 -3.91
CA ALA A 133 13.46 2.66 -3.40
C ALA A 133 14.43 3.18 -4.47
N SER A 134 14.21 2.83 -5.74
CA SER A 134 14.93 3.41 -6.89
C SER A 134 14.75 4.93 -6.99
N GLU A 135 13.59 5.47 -6.62
CA GLU A 135 13.30 6.91 -6.61
C GLU A 135 14.04 7.63 -5.49
N LEU A 136 14.39 6.91 -4.42
CA LEU A 136 15.17 7.43 -3.29
C LEU A 136 16.68 7.32 -3.52
N TYR A 137 17.11 6.49 -4.46
CA TYR A 137 18.51 6.10 -4.62
C TYR A 137 19.30 7.04 -5.54
N ASP A 138 20.40 7.58 -5.01
CA ASP A 138 21.34 8.38 -5.77
C ASP A 138 22.57 7.55 -6.18
N LYS A 139 22.82 7.48 -7.50
CA LYS A 139 23.87 6.63 -8.06
C LYS A 139 25.29 7.14 -7.78
N ASP A 140 25.46 8.44 -7.60
CA ASP A 140 26.78 9.07 -7.44
C ASP A 140 27.28 8.90 -6.01
N THR A 141 26.40 9.13 -5.03
CA THR A 141 26.69 8.99 -3.61
C THR A 141 26.45 7.58 -3.08
N LYS A 142 25.75 6.73 -3.86
CA LYS A 142 25.35 5.36 -3.50
C LYS A 142 24.56 5.29 -2.19
N LYS A 143 23.65 6.24 -2.01
CA LYS A 143 22.83 6.39 -0.80
C LYS A 143 21.37 6.61 -1.16
N TYR A 144 20.49 6.28 -0.23
CA TYR A 144 19.06 6.52 -0.30
C TYR A 144 18.71 7.79 0.48
N TYR A 145 18.07 8.76 -0.15
CA TYR A 145 17.69 10.02 0.47
C TYR A 145 16.22 10.08 0.83
N PHE A 146 15.92 10.64 1.99
CA PHE A 146 14.57 10.77 2.53
C PHE A 146 14.25 12.25 2.74
N PRO A 147 13.97 13.01 1.67
CA PRO A 147 13.72 14.44 1.74
C PRO A 147 12.47 14.81 2.56
N GLY A 148 11.42 13.99 2.54
CA GLY A 148 10.18 14.22 3.29
C GLY A 148 10.39 14.12 4.80
N GLU A 149 10.95 13.00 5.25
CA GLU A 149 11.36 12.79 6.64
C GLU A 149 12.37 13.85 7.08
N GLY A 150 13.31 14.20 6.20
CA GLY A 150 14.33 15.21 6.50
C GLY A 150 13.76 16.63 6.66
N LYS A 151 12.75 16.99 5.87
CA LYS A 151 12.02 18.27 5.98
C LYS A 151 11.29 18.37 7.31
N MET A 152 10.63 17.29 7.75
CA MET A 152 9.89 17.26 9.00
C MET A 152 10.80 17.31 10.25
N ASN A 153 12.00 16.75 10.16
CA ASN A 153 12.96 16.71 11.27
C ASN A 153 14.07 17.77 11.20
N CYS A 154 14.02 18.68 10.21
CA CYS A 154 15.04 19.70 9.97
C CYS A 154 16.47 19.14 9.84
N GLN A 155 16.63 17.93 9.30
CA GLN A 155 17.92 17.25 9.15
C GLN A 155 17.98 16.51 7.81
N LYS A 156 19.15 16.48 7.17
CA LYS A 156 19.34 15.64 5.98
C LYS A 156 19.41 14.17 6.39
N ILE A 157 18.51 13.35 5.84
CA ILE A 157 18.46 11.92 6.07
C ILE A 157 18.94 11.20 4.81
N ALA A 158 20.00 10.41 4.98
CA ALA A 158 20.60 9.60 3.95
C ALA A 158 21.00 8.26 4.55
N ARG A 159 20.61 7.17 3.92
CA ARG A 159 20.86 5.79 4.38
C ARG A 159 21.75 5.05 3.37
N SER A 160 22.73 4.28 3.85
CA SER A 160 23.44 3.28 3.03
C SER A 160 22.52 2.10 2.71
N ALA A 161 23.00 1.13 1.92
CA ALA A 161 22.23 -0.09 1.66
C ALA A 161 22.02 -0.91 2.94
N GLU A 162 23.01 -0.98 3.81
CA GLU A 162 22.93 -1.66 5.11
C GLU A 162 21.94 -0.95 6.03
N GLU A 163 22.05 0.39 6.15
CA GLU A 163 21.12 1.19 6.97
C GLU A 163 19.67 1.12 6.43
N MET A 164 19.48 0.92 5.12
CA MET A 164 18.16 0.69 4.53
C MET A 164 17.58 -0.68 4.87
N ILE A 165 18.40 -1.73 4.90
CA ILE A 165 17.96 -3.07 5.31
C ILE A 165 17.54 -3.02 6.77
N ASP A 166 18.36 -2.42 7.64
CA ASP A 166 18.05 -2.26 9.07
C ASP A 166 16.76 -1.45 9.27
N TYR A 167 16.58 -0.38 8.48
CA TYR A 167 15.36 0.42 8.50
C TYR A 167 14.12 -0.40 8.14
N TYR A 168 14.18 -1.24 7.10
CA TYR A 168 13.05 -2.11 6.75
C TYR A 168 12.80 -3.19 7.80
N GLU A 169 13.84 -3.72 8.45
CA GLU A 169 13.69 -4.67 9.55
C GLU A 169 13.00 -4.04 10.76
N GLU A 170 13.34 -2.80 11.11
CA GLU A 170 12.66 -2.02 12.16
C GLU A 170 11.17 -1.87 11.82
N LEU A 171 10.86 -1.42 10.60
CA LEU A 171 9.47 -1.23 10.15
C LEU A 171 8.64 -2.53 10.13
N ALA A 172 9.28 -3.67 9.87
CA ALA A 172 8.58 -4.96 9.85
C ALA A 172 8.28 -5.51 11.26
N THR A 173 9.07 -5.10 12.24
CA THR A 173 9.01 -5.64 13.61
C THR A 173 8.09 -4.84 14.50
N ASP A 174 8.15 -3.50 14.38
CA ASP A 174 7.34 -2.55 15.15
C ASP A 174 5.84 -2.56 14.76
#